data_AF-A0A7V3PN82-F1
#
_entry.id   AF-A0A7V3PN82-F1
#
_cell.length_a   1.000
_cell.length_b   1.000
_cell.length_c   1.000
_cell.angle_alpha   90.00
_cell.angle_beta   90.00
_cell.angle_gamma   90.00
#
_symmetry.space_group_name_H-M   'P 1'
#
loop_
_entity.id
_entity.type
_entity.pdbx_description
1 polymer ?
#
loop_
_entity_poly.entity_id
_entity_poly.type
_entity_poly.pdbx_seq_one_letter_code
_entity_poly.pdbx_strand_id
1 'polypeptide(L)'
;MATMASGEQPQGLCRESSRPLIYLDNAATSFPKPPEVAEAVRENILTLAGSAGRGAHTFAMAASQLLYDVRRSLSQLLGTREATRWAMTLNATQAINTALKGYLKPGDHVLTTSIEHNAVARTLRYLEKAR
;
A
#
# COMPACT_ATOMS: atom_id res chain seq x y z
N MET A 1 -26.62 -0.06 -9.37
CA MET A 1 -26.71 1.40 -9.51
C MET A 1 -27.27 1.97 -8.21
N ALA A 2 -26.39 2.32 -7.28
CA ALA A 2 -26.73 3.11 -6.10
C ALA A 2 -25.86 4.37 -6.20
N THR A 3 -26.48 5.43 -6.69
CA THR A 3 -25.89 6.76 -6.81
C THR A 3 -25.77 7.31 -5.40
N MET A 4 -24.61 7.16 -4.76
CA MET A 4 -24.33 7.85 -3.50
C MET A 4 -24.08 9.32 -3.84
N ALA A 5 -25.06 10.16 -3.52
CA ALA A 5 -24.94 11.59 -3.63
C ALA A 5 -23.80 12.09 -2.72
N SER A 6 -23.14 13.18 -3.11
CA SER A 6 -22.20 13.93 -2.28
C SER A 6 -22.88 14.35 -0.97
N GLY A 7 -22.76 13.53 0.08
CA GLY A 7 -23.42 13.76 1.36
C GLY A 7 -23.76 12.52 2.19
N GLU A 8 -23.74 11.30 1.62
CA GLU A 8 -24.08 10.11 2.41
C GLU A 8 -22.89 9.62 3.25
N GLN A 9 -23.00 9.80 4.57
CA GLN A 9 -22.02 9.31 5.54
C GLN A 9 -22.06 7.77 5.60
N PRO A 10 -20.89 7.11 5.65
CA PRO A 10 -20.79 5.66 5.72
C PRO A 10 -21.53 5.13 6.96
N GLN A 11 -22.49 4.23 6.71
CA GLN A 11 -23.29 3.58 7.72
C GLN A 11 -22.39 2.60 8.49
N GLY A 12 -21.97 2.94 9.72
CA GLY A 12 -21.24 1.95 10.54
C GLY A 12 -20.58 2.37 11.85
N LEU A 13 -20.43 3.65 12.20
CA LEU A 13 -19.72 4.00 13.45
C LEU A 13 -20.51 5.02 14.30
N CYS A 14 -20.89 4.58 15.52
CA CYS A 14 -21.43 5.39 16.63
C CYS A 14 -22.54 6.41 16.26
N ARG A 15 -23.79 5.96 16.14
CA ARG A 15 -24.99 6.83 16.08
C ARG A 15 -25.42 7.35 17.47
N GLU A 16 -24.48 7.69 18.35
CA GLU A 16 -24.82 8.19 19.70
C GLU A 16 -24.92 9.72 19.79
N SER A 17 -24.61 10.45 18.71
CA SER A 17 -24.71 11.90 18.70
C SER A 17 -25.37 12.40 17.42
N SER A 18 -26.30 13.35 17.55
CA SER A 18 -26.92 14.10 16.45
C SER A 18 -25.95 15.02 15.69
N ARG A 19 -24.64 14.85 15.89
CA ARG A 19 -23.58 15.64 15.27
C ARG A 19 -22.95 14.88 14.10
N PRO A 20 -22.58 15.58 13.02
CA PRO A 20 -21.89 14.96 11.90
C PRO A 20 -20.54 14.38 12.34
N LEU A 21 -20.15 13.23 11.79
CA LEU A 21 -18.84 12.63 12.04
C LEU A 21 -17.72 13.59 11.59
N ILE A 22 -16.82 13.94 12.52
CA ILE A 22 -15.59 14.68 12.23
C ILE A 22 -14.42 13.69 12.38
N TYR A 23 -13.89 13.22 11.26
CA TYR A 23 -12.77 12.27 11.23
C TYR A 23 -11.43 12.99 11.12
N LEU A 24 -10.61 12.95 12.17
CA LEU A 24 -9.30 13.62 12.25
C LEU A 24 -8.12 12.65 12.43
N ASP A 25 -8.29 11.38 12.05
CA ASP A 25 -7.28 10.32 12.22
C ASP A 25 -6.65 9.84 10.89
N ASN A 26 -6.63 10.73 9.88
CA ASN A 26 -6.10 10.42 8.54
C ASN A 26 -4.60 10.05 8.52
N ALA A 27 -3.85 10.43 9.55
CA ALA A 27 -2.44 10.06 9.70
C ALA A 27 -2.25 8.57 10.02
N ALA A 28 -3.22 7.93 10.70
CA ALA A 28 -3.20 6.50 10.97
C ALA A 28 -3.71 5.69 9.78
N THR A 29 -4.83 6.11 9.17
CA THR A 29 -5.36 5.54 7.92
C THR A 29 -6.34 6.51 7.25
N SER A 30 -6.43 6.49 5.92
CA SER A 30 -7.37 7.37 5.22
C SER A 30 -8.82 6.93 5.37
N PHE A 31 -9.72 7.89 5.64
CA PHE A 31 -11.16 7.67 5.66
C PHE A 31 -11.96 8.94 5.31
N PRO A 32 -13.09 8.82 4.56
CA PRO A 32 -13.51 7.62 3.82
C PRO A 32 -12.60 7.38 2.62
N LYS A 33 -12.52 6.12 2.17
CA LYS A 33 -11.83 5.80 0.91
C LYS A 33 -12.76 6.11 -0.27
N PRO A 34 -12.23 6.55 -1.43
CA PRO A 34 -13.03 6.72 -2.63
C PRO A 34 -13.75 5.41 -3.01
N PRO A 35 -15.04 5.43 -3.38
CA PRO A 35 -15.81 4.23 -3.74
C PRO A 35 -15.16 3.39 -4.84
N GLU A 36 -14.47 4.05 -5.77
CA GLU A 36 -13.78 3.43 -6.91
C GLU A 36 -12.70 2.44 -6.46
N VAL A 37 -12.09 2.65 -5.28
CA VAL A 37 -11.11 1.72 -4.71
C VAL A 37 -11.79 0.40 -4.32
N ALA A 38 -12.96 0.47 -3.69
CA ALA A 38 -13.71 -0.72 -3.29
C ALA A 38 -14.26 -1.47 -4.52
N GLU A 39 -14.70 -0.73 -5.53
CA GLU A 39 -15.15 -1.27 -6.82
C GLU A 39 -14.04 -2.06 -7.51
N ALA A 40 -12.85 -1.47 -7.68
CA ALA A 40 -11.73 -2.11 -8.37
C ALA A 40 -11.27 -3.40 -7.67
N VAL A 41 -11.27 -3.43 -6.33
CA VAL A 41 -10.95 -4.64 -5.57
C VAL A 41 -12.01 -5.72 -5.79
N ARG A 42 -13.30 -5.36 -5.75
CA ARG A 42 -14.38 -6.31 -6.00
C ARG A 42 -14.31 -6.89 -7.40
N GLU A 43 -14.13 -6.03 -8.41
CA GLU A 43 -14.00 -6.45 -9.80
C GLU A 43 -12.83 -7.43 -9.97
N ASN A 44 -11.67 -7.13 -9.39
CA ASN A 44 -10.51 -8.01 -9.44
C ASN A 44 -10.83 -9.41 -8.88
N ILE A 45 -11.44 -9.49 -7.69
CA ILE A 45 -11.80 -10.75 -7.05
C ILE A 45 -12.79 -11.57 -7.90
N LEU A 46 -13.75 -10.91 -8.55
CA LEU A 46 -14.79 -11.58 -9.31
C LEU A 46 -14.36 -11.99 -10.73
N THR A 47 -13.37 -11.30 -11.31
CA THR A 47 -13.05 -11.43 -12.75
C THR A 47 -11.66 -11.98 -13.06
N LEU A 48 -10.69 -11.86 -12.13
CA LEU A 48 -9.31 -12.30 -12.35
C LEU A 48 -8.99 -13.55 -11.52
N ALA A 49 -8.86 -14.70 -12.20
CA ALA A 49 -8.54 -15.99 -11.57
C ALA A 49 -7.06 -16.42 -11.74
N GLY A 50 -6.17 -15.52 -12.16
CA GLY A 50 -4.79 -15.86 -12.55
C GLY A 50 -3.73 -15.39 -11.56
N SER A 51 -2.70 -16.22 -11.36
CA SER A 51 -1.50 -15.82 -10.62
C SER A 51 -0.50 -15.16 -11.58
N ALA A 52 -0.20 -13.88 -11.36
CA ALA A 52 0.78 -13.16 -12.16
C ALA A 52 2.16 -13.82 -12.10
N GLY A 53 2.83 -13.93 -13.26
CA GLY A 53 4.17 -14.53 -13.38
C GLY A 53 4.25 -16.05 -13.22
N ARG A 54 3.14 -16.77 -13.07
CA ARG A 54 3.10 -18.24 -12.92
C ARG A 54 2.31 -18.96 -14.02
N GLY A 55 2.25 -18.40 -15.23
CA GLY A 55 1.61 -19.06 -16.36
C GLY A 55 1.52 -18.17 -17.60
N ALA A 56 1.27 -18.81 -18.74
CA ALA A 56 1.06 -18.14 -20.02
C ALA A 56 -0.41 -18.15 -20.47
N HIS A 57 -1.33 -18.69 -19.66
CA HIS A 57 -2.76 -18.66 -19.96
C HIS A 57 -3.34 -17.25 -19.77
N THR A 58 -4.48 -16.99 -20.41
CA THR A 58 -5.11 -15.67 -20.50
C THR A 58 -5.23 -14.96 -19.15
N PHE A 59 -5.74 -15.64 -18.12
CA PHE A 59 -5.87 -15.05 -16.78
C PHE A 59 -4.53 -14.69 -16.12
N ALA A 60 -3.47 -15.49 -16.30
CA ALA A 60 -2.15 -15.19 -15.73
C ALA A 60 -1.48 -14.02 -16.45
N MET A 61 -1.66 -13.92 -17.77
CA MET A 61 -1.19 -12.77 -18.55
C MET A 61 -1.93 -11.49 -18.17
N ALA A 62 -3.27 -11.56 -18.02
CA ALA A 62 -4.09 -10.43 -17.58
C ALA A 62 -3.67 -9.92 -16.18
N ALA A 63 -3.45 -10.82 -15.23
CA ALA A 63 -2.96 -10.45 -13.90
C ALA A 63 -1.55 -9.80 -13.95
N SER A 64 -0.66 -10.31 -14.82
CA SER A 64 0.68 -9.74 -15.01
C SER A 64 0.62 -8.35 -15.64
N GLN A 65 -0.26 -8.16 -16.62
CA GLN A 65 -0.50 -6.87 -17.26
C GLN A 65 -1.05 -5.84 -16.27
N LEU A 66 -2.03 -6.23 -15.44
CA LEU A 66 -2.57 -5.36 -14.40
C LEU A 66 -1.47 -4.89 -13.44
N LEU A 67 -0.59 -5.79 -12.97
CA LEU A 67 0.53 -5.40 -12.11
C LEU A 67 1.50 -4.45 -12.81
N TYR A 68 1.76 -4.66 -14.09
CA TYR A 68 2.61 -3.77 -14.88
C TYR A 68 1.98 -2.38 -15.04
N ASP A 69 0.68 -2.30 -15.27
CA ASP A 69 -0.03 -1.02 -15.38
C ASP A 69 -0.06 -0.27 -14.05
N VAL A 70 -0.24 -0.96 -12.92
CA VAL A 70 -0.08 -0.35 -11.58
C VAL A 70 1.31 0.26 -11.43
N ARG A 71 2.37 -0.45 -11.83
CA ARG A 71 3.73 0.06 -11.77
C ARG A 71 3.95 1.29 -12.67
N ARG A 72 3.32 1.33 -13.85
CA ARG A 72 3.35 2.51 -14.73
C ARG A 72 2.66 3.70 -14.08
N SER A 73 1.47 3.50 -13.51
CA SER A 73 0.72 4.55 -12.82
C SER A 73 1.51 5.11 -11.63
N LEU A 74 2.16 4.26 -10.84
CA LEU A 74 3.06 4.71 -9.76
C LEU A 74 4.27 5.49 -10.29
N SER A 75 4.84 5.05 -11.41
CA SER A 75 5.97 5.76 -12.04
C SER A 75 5.56 7.16 -12.49
N GLN A 76 4.37 7.31 -13.06
CA GLN A 76 3.82 8.61 -13.44
C GLN A 76 3.52 9.48 -12.22
N LEU A 77 2.90 8.92 -11.19
CA LEU A 77 2.54 9.63 -9.96
C LEU A 77 3.78 10.17 -9.23
N LEU A 78 4.87 9.40 -9.19
CA LEU A 78 6.07 9.71 -8.42
C LEU A 78 7.25 10.19 -9.29
N GLY A 79 7.04 10.34 -10.60
CA GLY A 79 8.04 10.87 -11.53
C GLY A 79 9.24 9.95 -11.80
N THR A 80 9.07 8.63 -11.72
CA THR A 80 10.15 7.67 -12.00
C THR A 80 10.12 7.16 -13.45
N ARG A 81 11.28 6.79 -13.99
CA ARG A 81 11.42 6.44 -15.43
C ARG A 81 11.09 4.98 -15.75
N GLU A 82 11.27 4.07 -14.81
CA GLU A 82 11.23 2.62 -15.07
C GLU A 82 10.20 1.92 -14.18
N ALA A 83 9.09 1.47 -14.79
CA ALA A 83 8.03 0.73 -14.09
C ALA A 83 8.53 -0.58 -13.45
N THR A 84 9.56 -1.21 -14.00
CA THR A 84 10.09 -2.48 -13.50
C THR A 84 10.83 -2.36 -12.16
N ARG A 85 11.16 -1.13 -11.70
CA ARG A 85 11.85 -0.89 -10.42
C ARG A 85 10.94 -0.93 -9.20
N TRP A 86 9.62 -1.01 -9.39
CA TRP A 86 8.65 -1.05 -8.30
C TRP A 86 8.50 -2.48 -7.75
N ALA A 87 8.92 -2.66 -6.50
CA ALA A 87 8.65 -3.86 -5.71
C ALA A 87 7.37 -3.66 -4.88
N MET A 88 6.38 -4.55 -5.07
CA MET A 88 5.14 -4.52 -4.30
C MET A 88 5.35 -5.26 -2.98
N THR A 89 4.90 -4.65 -1.89
CA THR A 89 4.94 -5.22 -0.54
C THR A 89 3.60 -5.02 0.14
N LEU A 90 3.32 -5.78 1.20
CA LEU A 90 2.06 -5.70 1.94
C LEU A 90 1.84 -4.34 2.61
N ASN A 91 2.91 -3.66 3.04
CA ASN A 91 2.87 -2.36 3.71
C ASN A 91 4.26 -1.72 3.79
N ALA A 92 4.32 -0.46 4.25
CA ALA A 92 5.57 0.29 4.44
C ALA A 92 6.55 -0.42 5.39
N THR A 93 6.06 -1.02 6.49
CA THR A 93 6.93 -1.74 7.44
C THR A 93 7.66 -2.90 6.78
N GLN A 94 6.97 -3.68 5.94
CA GLN A 94 7.59 -4.78 5.20
C GLN A 94 8.59 -4.24 4.17
N ALA A 95 8.25 -3.19 3.41
CA ALA A 95 9.16 -2.55 2.46
C ALA A 95 10.46 -2.10 3.12
N ILE A 96 10.35 -1.37 4.24
CA ILE A 96 11.50 -0.88 5.01
C ILE A 96 12.35 -2.05 5.51
N ASN A 97 11.72 -3.11 6.04
CA ASN A 97 12.46 -4.28 6.52
C ASN A 97 13.18 -5.00 5.38
N THR A 98 12.53 -5.18 4.23
CA THR A 98 13.15 -5.80 3.05
C THR A 98 14.36 -4.99 2.59
N ALA A 99 14.23 -3.65 2.50
CA ALA A 99 15.31 -2.78 2.09
C ALA A 99 16.49 -2.80 3.08
N LEU A 100 16.24 -2.55 4.37
CA LEU A 100 17.31 -2.44 5.37
C LEU A 100 18.02 -3.78 5.60
N LYS A 101 17.27 -4.88 5.77
CA LYS A 101 17.87 -6.19 6.05
C LYS A 101 18.57 -6.80 4.83
N GLY A 102 18.10 -6.47 3.63
CA GLY A 102 18.65 -6.95 2.36
C GLY A 102 19.85 -6.15 1.86
N TYR A 103 19.94 -4.87 2.22
CA TYR A 103 20.99 -3.98 1.72
C TYR A 103 22.16 -3.82 2.70
N LEU A 104 21.88 -3.61 3.99
CA LEU A 104 22.91 -3.33 5.00
C LEU A 104 23.76 -4.56 5.33
N LYS A 105 25.04 -4.34 5.61
CA LYS A 105 26.04 -5.34 5.98
C LYS A 105 26.68 -4.99 7.32
N PRO A 106 27.28 -5.97 8.04
CA PRO A 106 28.07 -5.69 9.23
C PRO A 106 29.17 -4.67 8.93
N GLY A 107 29.32 -3.67 9.80
CA GLY A 107 30.28 -2.57 9.64
C GLY A 107 29.75 -1.33 8.91
N ASP A 108 28.55 -1.37 8.32
CA ASP A 108 27.93 -0.19 7.71
C ASP A 108 27.55 0.84 8.79
N HIS A 109 27.75 2.13 8.49
CA HIS A 109 27.28 3.24 9.32
C HIS A 109 25.97 3.80 8.78
N VAL A 110 24.92 3.83 9.60
CA VAL A 110 23.60 4.33 9.21
C VAL A 110 23.28 5.62 9.94
N LEU A 111 22.97 6.68 9.19
CA LEU A 111 22.47 7.95 9.72
C LEU A 111 20.95 8.01 9.56
N THR A 112 20.26 8.42 10.63
CA THR A 112 18.80 8.52 10.67
C THR A 112 18.35 9.66 11.58
N THR A 113 17.07 10.01 11.59
CA THR A 113 16.55 11.10 12.41
C THR A 113 16.18 10.63 13.82
N SER A 114 16.04 11.57 14.76
CA SER A 114 15.60 11.26 16.13
C SER A 114 14.11 10.96 16.25
N ILE A 115 13.32 11.22 15.20
CA ILE A 115 11.85 11.15 15.19
C ILE A 115 11.32 10.05 14.27
N GLU A 116 12.14 9.06 13.93
CA GLU A 116 11.75 7.97 13.06
C GLU A 116 10.53 7.18 13.58
N HIS A 117 9.68 6.75 12.66
CA HIS A 117 8.63 5.80 12.98
C HIS A 117 9.23 4.45 13.41
N ASN A 118 8.51 3.71 14.26
CA ASN A 118 8.94 2.41 14.78
C ASN A 118 9.32 1.39 13.70
N ALA A 119 8.71 1.49 12.51
CA ALA A 119 9.03 0.65 11.36
C ALA A 119 10.50 0.75 10.92
N VAL A 120 11.12 1.92 11.09
CA VAL A 120 12.55 2.16 10.81
C VAL A 120 13.38 1.91 12.08
N ALA A 121 13.04 2.62 13.17
CA ALA A 121 13.85 2.65 14.38
C ALA A 121 14.07 1.26 15.00
N ARG A 122 13.02 0.44 15.09
CA ARG A 122 13.14 -0.91 15.68
C ARG A 122 13.92 -1.86 14.77
N THR A 123 13.79 -1.72 13.46
CA THR A 123 14.54 -2.53 12.50
C THR A 123 16.03 -2.21 12.55
N LEU A 124 16.41 -0.93 12.61
CA LEU A 124 17.81 -0.53 12.76
C LEU A 124 18.41 -0.98 14.09
N ARG A 125 17.71 -0.77 15.21
CA ARG A 125 18.15 -1.25 16.55
C ARG A 125 18.30 -2.77 16.61
N TYR A 126 17.47 -3.51 15.88
CA TYR A 126 17.63 -4.96 15.77
C TYR A 126 18.90 -5.31 14.99
N LEU A 127 19.14 -4.66 13.84
CA LEU A 127 20.31 -4.92 13.01
C LEU A 127 21.63 -4.55 13.71
N GLU A 128 21.65 -3.48 14.50
CA GLU A 128 22.80 -3.06 15.31
C GLU A 128 23.21 -4.12 16.36
N LYS A 129 22.25 -4.89 16.88
CA LYS A 129 22.52 -5.92 17.92
C LYS A 129 22.78 -7.30 17.35
N ALA A 130 22.14 -7.62 16.22
CA ALA A 130 22.11 -8.97 15.66
C ALA A 130 23.25 -9.23 14.66
N ARG A 131 24.05 -8.22 14.31
CA ARG A 131 25.14 -8.27 13.34
C ARG A 131 26.33 -7.48 13.83
#